data_AF-A0A951FKS8-F1
#
_entry.id   AF-A0A951FKS8-F1
#
_cell.length_a   1.000
_cell.length_b   1.000
_cell.length_c   1.000
_cell.angle_alpha   90.00
_cell.angle_beta   90.00
_cell.angle_gamma   90.00
#
_symmetry.space_group_name_H-M   'P 1'
#
loop_
_entity.id
_entity.type
_entity.pdbx_description
1 polymer ?
#
loop_
_entity_poly.entity_id
_entity_poly.type
_entity_poly.pdbx_seq_one_letter_code
_entity_poly.pdbx_strand_id
1 'polypeptide(L)'
;MDGAWLRRMRWRRRGAWLWPAFVALIIVDALIGHLLPLAGQAETLVAAGLAALVLNLLAVLLLSRPLGAVLRRIRGDLPAIVARDYAGTAAILAVSAGLLVAGLVHRGTILQQQRTMRDAIVRAQAWIGDRAPAEFRRNLALVSTFTIQTGSIYRTCVPSDDRRRSFCVIVKTSLPLAQSVSFAGYEPNSVFAEGAS
;
A
#
# COMPACT_ATOMS: atom_id res chain seq x y z
N MET A 1 31.20 15.99 -43.82
CA MET A 1 30.56 16.62 -42.63
C MET A 1 29.86 15.56 -41.76
N ASP A 2 30.35 14.32 -41.80
CA ASP A 2 29.56 13.13 -41.45
C ASP A 2 29.83 12.65 -40.01
N GLY A 3 31.02 12.93 -39.48
CA GLY A 3 31.40 12.58 -38.11
C GLY A 3 30.59 13.33 -37.02
N ALA A 4 30.16 14.56 -37.29
CA ALA A 4 29.36 15.34 -36.35
C ALA A 4 27.90 14.82 -36.26
N TRP A 5 27.38 14.27 -37.35
CA TRP A 5 26.04 13.68 -37.42
C TRP A 5 26.01 12.30 -36.75
N LEU A 6 27.02 11.46 -37.01
CA LEU A 6 27.21 10.18 -36.33
C LEU A 6 27.44 10.33 -34.81
N ARG A 7 28.21 11.34 -34.37
CA ARG A 7 28.36 11.66 -32.93
C ARG A 7 27.03 12.10 -32.33
N ARG A 8 26.24 12.96 -32.99
CA ARG A 8 24.91 13.39 -32.51
C ARG A 8 23.91 12.23 -32.44
N MET A 9 23.88 11.33 -33.42
CA MET A 9 23.01 10.13 -33.39
C MET A 9 23.36 9.18 -32.25
N ARG A 10 24.65 8.96 -31.97
CA ARG A 10 25.09 8.15 -30.82
C ARG A 10 24.59 8.69 -29.48
N TRP A 11 24.58 10.01 -29.31
CA TRP A 11 24.10 10.63 -28.07
C TRP A 11 22.59 10.60 -27.93
N ARG A 12 21.83 10.74 -29.04
CA ARG A 12 20.37 10.52 -29.02
C ARG A 12 19.99 9.09 -28.65
N ARG A 13 20.73 8.08 -29.11
CA ARG A 13 20.52 6.68 -28.70
C ARG A 13 20.91 6.40 -27.23
N ARG A 14 21.85 7.17 -26.67
CA ARG A 14 22.33 6.99 -25.28
C ARG A 14 21.61 7.84 -24.24
N GLY A 15 20.99 8.94 -24.64
CA GLY A 15 20.23 9.85 -23.77
C GLY A 15 18.74 9.84 -24.03
N ALA A 16 18.20 8.72 -24.50
CA ALA A 16 16.76 8.47 -24.61
C ALA A 16 16.33 7.33 -23.67
N TRP A 17 17.05 7.12 -22.57
CA TRP A 17 16.77 6.05 -21.62
C TRP A 17 15.74 6.47 -20.57
N LEU A 18 15.55 7.77 -20.34
CA LEU A 18 14.60 8.27 -19.37
C LEU A 18 13.17 7.80 -19.64
N TRP A 19 12.69 7.93 -20.88
CA TRP A 19 11.30 7.59 -21.19
C TRP A 19 11.00 6.08 -21.09
N PRO A 20 11.82 5.18 -21.66
CA PRO A 20 11.67 3.73 -21.45
C PRO A 20 11.79 3.35 -19.97
N ALA A 21 12.76 3.93 -19.24
CA ALA A 21 12.95 3.65 -17.82
C ALA A 21 11.76 4.14 -16.99
N PHE A 22 11.22 5.31 -17.30
CA PHE A 22 10.04 5.87 -16.63
C PHE A 22 8.83 4.96 -16.79
N VAL A 23 8.52 4.53 -18.02
CA VAL A 23 7.40 3.61 -18.27
C VAL A 23 7.60 2.27 -17.55
N ALA A 24 8.80 1.68 -17.67
CA ALA A 24 9.10 0.41 -17.02
C ALA A 24 9.03 0.52 -15.48
N LEU A 25 9.61 1.58 -14.90
CA LEU A 25 9.65 1.76 -13.45
C LEU A 25 8.29 2.11 -12.86
N ILE A 26 7.40 2.79 -13.58
CA ILE A 26 6.00 2.95 -13.14
C ILE A 26 5.31 1.60 -13.00
N ILE A 27 5.49 0.70 -13.98
CA ILE A 27 4.89 -0.65 -13.91
C ILE A 27 5.48 -1.42 -12.73
N VAL A 28 6.80 -1.36 -12.55
CA VAL A 28 7.49 -1.99 -11.41
C VAL A 28 7.01 -1.43 -10.08
N ASP A 29 6.90 -0.11 -9.95
CA ASP A 29 6.46 0.57 -8.73
C ASP A 29 4.98 0.29 -8.42
N ALA A 30 4.14 0.19 -9.44
CA ALA A 30 2.75 -0.23 -9.29
C ALA A 30 2.66 -1.67 -8.75
N LEU A 31 3.49 -2.57 -9.28
CA LEU A 31 3.60 -3.95 -8.79
C LEU A 31 4.15 -3.99 -7.36
N ILE A 32 5.18 -3.20 -7.05
CA ILE A 32 5.74 -3.11 -5.69
C ILE A 32 4.67 -2.60 -4.72
N GLY A 33 3.98 -1.52 -5.04
CA GLY A 33 2.92 -0.97 -4.18
C GLY A 33 1.75 -1.92 -3.98
N HIS A 34 1.40 -2.71 -5.01
CA HIS A 34 0.35 -3.71 -4.91
C HIS A 34 0.78 -4.94 -4.07
N LEU A 35 2.02 -5.41 -4.25
CA LEU A 35 2.53 -6.61 -3.56
C LEU A 35 3.05 -6.31 -2.14
N LEU A 36 3.50 -5.09 -1.90
CA LEU A 36 4.02 -4.60 -0.62
C LEU A 36 3.28 -3.31 -0.24
N PRO A 37 1.98 -3.39 0.10
CA PRO A 37 1.22 -2.23 0.52
C PRO A 37 1.87 -1.60 1.75
N LEU A 38 2.00 -0.27 1.82
CA LEU A 38 2.61 0.41 2.96
C LEU A 38 1.62 0.64 4.11
N ALA A 39 0.32 0.73 3.78
CA ALA A 39 -0.75 1.08 4.72
C ALA A 39 -1.55 -0.13 5.24
N GLY A 40 -1.06 -1.37 5.04
CA GLY A 40 -1.64 -2.59 5.60
C GLY A 40 -2.92 -3.12 4.93
N GLN A 41 -3.67 -2.28 4.21
CA GLN A 41 -4.70 -2.71 3.27
C GLN A 41 -4.09 -2.82 1.87
N ALA A 42 -4.42 -3.89 1.14
CA ALA A 42 -3.98 -4.02 -0.25
C ALA A 42 -4.59 -2.89 -1.08
N GLU A 43 -3.76 -1.95 -1.52
CA GLU A 43 -4.19 -0.95 -2.49
C GLU A 43 -4.54 -1.64 -3.81
N THR A 44 -5.55 -1.10 -4.49
CA THR A 44 -5.85 -1.53 -5.85
C THR A 44 -4.65 -1.23 -6.75
N LEU A 45 -4.39 -2.08 -7.74
CA LEU A 45 -3.29 -1.89 -8.68
C LEU A 45 -3.36 -0.52 -9.38
N VAL A 46 -4.58 -0.01 -9.60
CA VAL A 46 -4.83 1.31 -10.17
C VAL A 46 -4.39 2.43 -9.23
N ALA A 47 -4.75 2.37 -7.94
CA ALA A 47 -4.33 3.35 -6.94
C ALA A 47 -2.80 3.36 -6.78
N ALA A 48 -2.20 2.17 -6.66
CA ALA A 48 -0.75 2.01 -6.57
C ALA A 48 -0.04 2.56 -7.83
N GLY A 49 -0.58 2.29 -9.02
CA GLY A 49 -0.04 2.80 -10.28
C GLY A 49 -0.15 4.32 -10.42
N LEU A 50 -1.25 4.93 -9.98
CA LEU A 50 -1.41 6.39 -9.96
C LEU A 50 -0.43 7.05 -8.99
N ALA A 51 -0.27 6.49 -7.79
CA ALA A 51 0.71 6.98 -6.82
C ALA A 51 2.13 6.89 -7.37
N ALA A 52 2.51 5.74 -7.95
CA ALA A 52 3.79 5.53 -8.62
C ALA A 52 4.03 6.53 -9.75
N LEU A 53 3.02 6.77 -10.60
CA LEU A 53 3.08 7.75 -11.68
C LEU A 53 3.34 9.17 -11.15
N VAL A 54 2.55 9.62 -10.17
CA VAL A 54 2.68 10.97 -9.59
C VAL A 54 4.04 11.15 -8.95
N LEU A 55 4.49 10.18 -8.17
CA LEU A 55 5.75 10.27 -7.43
C LEU A 55 6.96 10.26 -8.38
N ASN A 56 6.95 9.41 -9.40
CA ASN A 56 7.98 9.43 -10.45
C ASN A 56 7.97 10.72 -11.28
N LEU A 57 6.78 11.26 -11.57
CA LEU A 57 6.65 12.54 -12.30
C LEU A 57 7.22 13.70 -11.49
N LEU A 58 6.91 13.76 -10.18
CA LEU A 58 7.46 14.76 -9.26
C LEU A 58 8.98 14.63 -9.14
N ALA A 59 9.50 13.41 -9.03
CA ALA A 59 10.94 13.16 -9.00
C ALA A 59 11.63 13.70 -10.27
N VAL A 60 11.11 13.41 -11.45
CA VAL A 60 11.67 13.93 -12.70
C VAL A 60 11.57 15.47 -12.77
N LEU A 61 10.41 16.05 -12.43
CA LEU A 61 10.20 17.50 -12.49
C LEU A 61 11.12 18.27 -11.54
N LEU A 62 11.22 17.82 -10.29
CA LEU A 62 11.93 18.52 -9.23
C LEU A 62 13.43 18.20 -9.23
N LEU A 63 13.81 16.95 -9.51
CA LEU A 63 15.19 16.49 -9.32
C LEU A 63 16.03 16.49 -10.60
N SER A 64 15.42 16.42 -11.80
CA SER A 64 16.22 16.31 -13.05
C SER A 64 17.16 17.49 -13.29
N ARG A 65 16.73 18.72 -12.96
CA ARG A 65 17.52 19.95 -13.10
C ARG A 65 18.66 20.05 -12.07
N PRO A 66 18.42 19.98 -10.75
CA PRO A 66 19.50 20.07 -9.77
C PRO A 66 20.48 18.90 -9.89
N LEU A 67 20.00 17.66 -10.05
CA LEU A 67 20.88 16.50 -10.24
C LEU A 67 21.68 16.60 -11.54
N GLY A 68 21.08 17.10 -12.63
CA GLY A 68 21.80 17.35 -13.89
C GLY A 68 22.91 18.40 -13.75
N ALA A 69 22.70 19.44 -12.93
CA ALA A 69 23.71 20.44 -12.64
C ALA A 69 24.87 19.87 -11.80
N VAL A 70 24.57 19.06 -10.79
CA VAL A 70 25.58 18.35 -9.98
C VAL A 70 26.37 17.36 -10.82
N LEU A 71 25.69 16.57 -11.65
CA LEU A 71 26.33 15.59 -12.53
C LEU A 71 27.31 16.27 -13.49
N ARG A 72 26.99 17.46 -14.00
CA ARG A 72 27.90 18.24 -14.84
C ARG A 72 29.10 18.82 -14.10
N ARG A 73 28.99 19.07 -12.78
CA ARG A 73 30.16 19.46 -11.97
C ARG A 73 31.15 18.29 -11.81
N ILE A 74 30.64 17.06 -11.75
CA ILE A 74 31.46 15.84 -11.65
C ILE A 74 31.98 15.41 -13.02
N ARG A 75 31.14 15.52 -14.06
CA ARG A 75 31.41 15.13 -15.45
C ARG A 75 31.14 16.31 -16.39
N GLY A 76 32.12 17.19 -16.49
CA GLY A 76 32.05 18.41 -17.31
C GLY A 76 32.01 18.15 -18.82
N ASP A 77 32.32 16.93 -19.25
CA ASP A 77 32.33 16.46 -20.65
C ASP A 77 30.91 16.16 -21.20
N LEU A 78 29.90 16.11 -20.34
CA LEU A 78 28.53 15.76 -20.72
C LEU A 78 27.73 16.97 -21.26
N PRO A 79 27.07 16.84 -22.44
CA PRO A 79 26.07 17.81 -22.89
C PRO A 79 24.91 17.93 -21.89
N ALA A 80 24.40 19.14 -21.69
CA ALA A 80 23.36 19.41 -20.70
C ALA A 80 22.10 18.54 -20.85
N ILE A 81 21.71 18.21 -22.10
CA ILE A 81 20.53 17.40 -22.36
C ILE A 81 20.71 15.94 -21.93
N VAL A 82 21.91 15.39 -22.11
CA VAL A 82 22.26 14.01 -21.73
C VAL A 82 22.43 13.91 -20.22
N ALA A 83 23.06 14.91 -19.60
CA ALA A 83 23.18 14.96 -18.14
C ALA A 83 21.81 15.00 -17.45
N ARG A 84 20.84 15.73 -18.03
CA ARG A 84 19.47 15.78 -17.50
C ARG A 84 18.71 14.46 -17.67
N ASP A 85 18.90 13.76 -18.79
CA ASP A 85 18.30 12.44 -19.04
C ASP A 85 18.79 11.40 -18.03
N TYR A 86 20.11 11.33 -17.81
CA TYR A 86 20.70 10.44 -16.80
C TYR A 86 20.29 10.80 -15.38
N ALA A 87 20.25 12.10 -15.06
CA ALA A 87 19.81 12.59 -13.76
C ALA A 87 18.35 12.22 -13.48
N GLY A 88 17.46 12.37 -14.46
CA GLY A 88 16.06 11.93 -14.36
C GLY A 88 15.94 10.42 -14.17
N THR A 89 16.72 9.63 -14.92
CA THR A 89 16.71 8.17 -14.81
C THR A 89 17.17 7.71 -13.43
N ALA A 90 18.25 8.32 -12.91
CA ALA A 90 18.74 8.04 -11.57
C ALA A 90 17.74 8.44 -10.48
N ALA A 91 17.01 9.54 -10.67
CA ALA A 91 15.98 9.98 -9.73
C ALA A 91 14.82 8.98 -9.63
N ILE A 92 14.31 8.49 -10.76
CA ILE A 92 13.24 7.48 -10.80
C ILE A 92 13.74 6.18 -10.18
N LEU A 93 14.96 5.73 -10.52
CA LEU A 93 15.55 4.54 -9.89
C LEU A 93 15.68 4.66 -8.37
N ALA A 94 16.08 5.83 -7.88
CA ALA A 94 16.18 6.08 -6.44
C ALA A 94 14.81 6.04 -5.75
N VAL A 95 13.78 6.59 -6.41
CA VAL A 95 12.38 6.48 -5.96
C VAL A 95 11.95 5.02 -5.87
N SER A 96 12.11 4.24 -6.94
CA SER A 96 11.69 2.84 -6.98
C SER A 96 12.42 2.01 -5.93
N ALA A 97 13.72 2.25 -5.75
CA ALA A 97 14.51 1.62 -4.68
C ALA A 97 13.98 2.02 -3.29
N GLY A 98 13.62 3.29 -3.09
CA GLY A 98 13.03 3.77 -1.84
C GLY A 98 11.69 3.09 -1.53
N LEU A 99 10.80 2.98 -2.52
CA LEU A 99 9.52 2.28 -2.38
C LEU A 99 9.72 0.80 -2.06
N LEU A 100 10.63 0.13 -2.75
CA LEU A 100 10.95 -1.27 -2.49
C LEU A 100 11.46 -1.49 -1.07
N VAL A 101 12.42 -0.67 -0.62
CA VAL A 101 12.96 -0.76 0.74
C VAL A 101 11.87 -0.49 1.78
N ALA A 102 11.06 0.56 1.58
CA ALA A 102 9.98 0.89 2.50
C ALA A 102 8.95 -0.26 2.60
N GLY A 103 8.56 -0.85 1.47
CA GLY A 103 7.66 -2.00 1.43
C GLY A 103 8.25 -3.23 2.13
N LEU A 104 9.54 -3.53 1.91
CA LEU A 104 10.22 -4.66 2.56
C LEU A 104 10.30 -4.48 4.08
N VAL A 105 10.59 -3.26 4.54
CA VAL A 105 10.64 -2.92 5.97
C VAL A 105 9.27 -3.10 6.63
N HIS A 106 8.17 -2.70 5.97
CA HIS A 106 6.82 -2.78 6.53
C HIS A 106 6.16 -4.15 6.37
N ARG A 107 6.72 -5.04 5.53
CA ARG A 107 6.13 -6.35 5.27
C ARG A 107 5.91 -7.17 6.55
N GLY A 108 6.86 -7.12 7.48
CA GLY A 108 6.78 -7.86 8.75
C GLY A 108 5.62 -7.39 9.63
N THR A 109 5.48 -6.08 9.80
CA THR A 109 4.40 -5.46 10.58
C THR A 109 3.03 -5.76 9.99
N ILE A 110 2.90 -5.77 8.66
CA ILE A 110 1.63 -6.07 7.98
C ILE A 110 1.25 -7.54 8.15
N LEU A 111 2.21 -8.46 7.99
CA LEU A 111 1.95 -9.89 8.23
C LEU A 111 1.54 -10.14 9.68
N GLN A 112 2.16 -9.44 10.63
CA GLN A 112 1.77 -9.53 12.03
C GLN A 112 0.36 -8.98 12.26
N GLN A 113 0.01 -7.82 11.70
CA GLN A 113 -1.34 -7.25 11.79
C GLN A 113 -2.40 -8.17 11.19
N GLN A 114 -2.12 -8.79 10.03
CA GLN A 114 -3.02 -9.76 9.40
C GLN A 114 -3.24 -11.00 10.28
N ARG A 115 -2.18 -11.52 10.92
CA ARG A 115 -2.29 -12.63 11.88
C ARG A 115 -3.14 -12.24 13.08
N THR A 116 -2.88 -11.06 13.66
CA THR A 116 -3.65 -10.54 14.80
C THR A 116 -5.13 -10.34 14.45
N MET A 117 -5.44 -9.87 13.25
CA MET A 117 -6.82 -9.74 12.77
C MET A 117 -7.49 -11.10 12.60
N ARG A 118 -6.80 -12.09 12.01
CA ARG A 118 -7.33 -13.46 11.87
C ARG A 118 -7.60 -14.10 13.23
N ASP A 119 -6.67 -13.94 14.17
CA ASP A 119 -6.84 -14.40 15.54
C ASP A 119 -8.05 -13.71 16.21
N ALA A 120 -8.22 -12.39 16.03
CA ALA A 120 -9.39 -11.69 16.52
C ALA A 120 -10.71 -12.23 15.95
N ILE A 121 -10.75 -12.54 14.65
CA ILE A 121 -11.93 -13.14 13.98
C ILE A 121 -12.26 -14.50 14.58
N VAL A 122 -11.26 -15.38 14.75
CA VAL A 122 -11.46 -16.71 15.32
C VAL A 122 -11.99 -16.62 16.76
N ARG A 123 -11.42 -15.72 17.58
CA ARG A 123 -11.89 -15.49 18.95
C ARG A 123 -13.34 -14.99 18.99
N ALA A 124 -13.69 -14.06 18.09
CA ALA A 124 -15.07 -13.58 17.96
C ALA A 124 -16.02 -14.70 17.55
N GLN A 125 -15.68 -15.49 16.52
CA GLN A 125 -16.52 -16.59 16.05
C GLN A 125 -16.74 -17.65 17.14
N ALA A 126 -15.70 -18.01 17.89
CA ALA A 126 -15.83 -18.95 19.00
C ALA A 126 -16.76 -18.40 20.10
N TRP A 127 -16.59 -17.12 20.47
CA TRP A 127 -17.42 -16.50 21.50
C TRP A 127 -18.88 -16.35 21.07
N ILE A 128 -19.12 -15.93 19.83
CA ILE A 128 -20.47 -15.79 19.25
C ILE A 128 -21.11 -17.17 19.09
N GLY A 129 -20.37 -18.19 18.65
CA GLY A 129 -20.87 -19.56 18.53
C GLY A 129 -21.34 -20.16 19.85
N ASP A 130 -20.71 -19.77 20.96
CA ASP A 130 -21.05 -20.23 22.30
C ASP A 130 -22.20 -19.43 22.94
N ARG A 131 -22.26 -18.11 22.73
CA ARG A 131 -23.14 -17.20 23.50
C ARG A 131 -24.26 -16.53 22.70
N ALA A 132 -24.17 -16.46 21.38
CA ALA A 132 -25.15 -15.71 20.60
C ALA A 132 -26.45 -16.52 20.39
N PRO A 133 -27.59 -15.82 20.21
CA PRO A 133 -28.84 -16.45 19.80
C PRO A 133 -28.68 -17.30 18.53
N ALA A 134 -29.51 -18.34 18.39
CA ALA A 134 -29.41 -19.32 17.29
C ALA A 134 -29.46 -18.67 15.90
N GLU A 135 -30.20 -17.57 15.73
CA GLU A 135 -30.29 -16.81 14.49
C GLU A 135 -28.92 -16.30 14.00
N PHE A 136 -28.06 -15.82 14.90
CA PHE A 136 -26.73 -15.32 14.54
C PHE A 136 -25.72 -16.45 14.39
N ARG A 137 -25.84 -17.52 15.19
CA ARG A 137 -24.91 -18.67 15.13
C ARG A 137 -24.92 -19.36 13.76
N ARG A 138 -26.07 -19.39 13.08
CA ARG A 138 -26.18 -19.93 11.71
C ARG A 138 -25.42 -19.10 10.67
N ASN A 139 -25.23 -17.81 10.93
CA ASN A 139 -24.62 -16.85 10.01
C ASN A 139 -23.16 -16.55 10.35
N LEU A 140 -22.48 -17.36 11.16
CA LEU A 140 -21.06 -17.17 11.50
C LEU A 140 -20.12 -17.07 10.29
N ALA A 141 -20.52 -17.63 9.14
CA ALA A 141 -19.80 -17.52 7.87
C ALA A 141 -19.92 -16.12 7.21
N LEU A 142 -20.94 -15.34 7.58
CA LEU A 142 -21.22 -13.99 7.07
C LEU A 142 -20.62 -12.90 7.99
N VAL A 143 -19.58 -13.26 8.74
CA VAL A 143 -18.96 -12.35 9.70
C VAL A 143 -18.33 -11.14 9.00
N SER A 144 -18.56 -9.96 9.57
CA SER A 144 -17.94 -8.71 9.15
C SER A 144 -17.07 -8.18 10.28
N THR A 145 -15.81 -7.87 9.99
CA THR A 145 -14.87 -7.30 10.97
C THR A 145 -14.45 -5.90 10.57
N PHE A 146 -14.54 -4.98 11.52
CA PHE A 146 -14.12 -3.61 11.42
C PHE A 146 -12.93 -3.36 12.36
N THR A 147 -11.91 -2.68 11.87
CA THR A 147 -10.72 -2.34 12.65
C THR A 147 -10.94 -1.01 13.36
N ILE A 148 -11.10 -1.04 14.69
CA ILE A 148 -11.18 0.18 15.51
C ILE A 148 -9.78 0.73 15.74
N GLN A 149 -8.85 -0.15 16.13
CA GLN A 149 -7.45 0.21 16.34
C GLN A 149 -6.57 -0.92 15.79
N THR A 150 -5.78 -0.59 14.77
CA THR A 150 -4.93 -1.55 14.06
C THR A 150 -3.99 -2.27 15.03
N GLY A 151 -4.07 -3.60 15.06
CA GLY A 151 -3.21 -4.44 15.88
C GLY A 151 -3.71 -4.71 17.31
N SER A 152 -4.77 -4.04 17.80
CA SER A 152 -5.21 -4.16 19.20
C SER A 152 -6.71 -4.37 19.39
N ILE A 153 -7.57 -3.65 18.66
CA ILE A 153 -9.01 -3.62 18.89
C ILE A 153 -9.77 -3.79 17.58
N TYR A 154 -10.59 -4.83 17.53
CA TYR A 154 -11.43 -5.16 16.37
C TYR A 154 -12.89 -5.29 16.81
N ARG A 155 -13.82 -4.83 15.98
CA ARG A 155 -15.25 -5.08 16.13
C ARG A 155 -15.66 -6.14 15.12
N THR A 156 -16.29 -7.21 15.57
CA THR A 156 -16.73 -8.31 14.71
C THR A 156 -18.22 -8.52 14.88
N CYS A 157 -18.94 -8.52 13.78
CA CYS A 157 -20.40 -8.55 13.72
C CYS A 157 -20.89 -9.70 12.85
N VAL A 158 -21.99 -10.33 13.26
CA VAL A 158 -22.67 -11.35 12.48
C VAL A 158 -24.10 -10.90 12.19
N PRO A 159 -24.55 -10.88 10.93
CA PRO A 159 -25.91 -10.46 10.61
C PRO A 159 -26.94 -11.51 11.04
N SER A 160 -28.14 -11.04 11.36
CA SER A 160 -29.35 -11.86 11.46
C SER A 160 -29.83 -12.31 10.08
N ASP A 161 -30.74 -13.28 10.05
CA ASP A 161 -31.29 -13.85 8.82
C ASP A 161 -31.95 -12.78 7.92
N ASP A 162 -32.60 -11.78 8.52
CA ASP A 162 -33.24 -10.66 7.82
C ASP A 162 -32.29 -9.48 7.52
N ARG A 163 -31.02 -9.57 7.95
CA ARG A 163 -29.98 -8.53 7.86
C ARG A 163 -30.35 -7.17 8.47
N ARG A 164 -31.41 -7.09 9.29
CA ARG A 164 -31.82 -5.85 9.96
C ARG A 164 -31.08 -5.60 11.26
N ARG A 165 -30.62 -6.68 11.90
CA ARG A 165 -29.82 -6.64 13.13
C ARG A 165 -28.51 -7.36 12.93
N SER A 166 -27.47 -6.91 13.62
CA SER A 166 -26.21 -7.63 13.73
C SER A 166 -25.97 -8.02 15.19
N PHE A 167 -25.21 -9.06 15.46
CA PHE A 167 -24.71 -9.34 16.80
C PHE A 167 -23.23 -9.04 16.81
N CYS A 168 -22.82 -8.01 17.55
CA CYS A 168 -21.47 -7.49 17.51
C CYS A 168 -20.72 -7.71 18.81
N VAL A 169 -19.43 -8.01 18.67
CA VAL A 169 -18.48 -8.14 19.77
C VAL A 169 -17.24 -7.28 19.50
N ILE A 170 -16.65 -6.76 20.57
CA ILE A 170 -15.32 -6.15 20.53
C ILE A 170 -14.31 -7.19 20.97
N VAL A 171 -13.24 -7.31 20.19
CA VAL A 171 -12.10 -8.18 20.47
C VAL A 171 -10.89 -7.32 20.76
N LYS A 172 -10.37 -7.44 21.98
CA LYS A 172 -9.13 -6.84 22.47
C LYS A 172 -8.03 -7.89 22.44
N THR A 173 -7.14 -7.82 21.46
CA THR A 173 -6.13 -8.87 21.22
C THR A 173 -5.00 -8.86 22.26
N SER A 174 -4.82 -7.75 22.97
CA SER A 174 -3.85 -7.62 24.08
C SER A 174 -4.25 -8.34 25.36
N LEU A 175 -5.52 -8.76 25.48
CA LEU A 175 -6.04 -9.42 26.68
C LEU A 175 -6.04 -10.96 26.54
N PRO A 176 -5.99 -11.70 27.67
CA PRO A 176 -6.21 -13.14 27.69
C PRO A 176 -7.57 -13.53 27.10
N LEU A 177 -7.66 -14.72 26.49
CA LEU A 177 -8.84 -15.16 25.73
C LEU A 177 -10.17 -14.94 26.48
N ALA A 178 -10.21 -15.32 27.76
CA ALA A 178 -11.41 -15.21 28.62
C ALA A 178 -11.95 -13.78 28.79
N GLN A 179 -11.10 -12.76 28.64
CA GLN A 179 -11.45 -11.34 28.79
C GLN A 179 -11.32 -10.56 27.47
N SER A 180 -10.84 -11.23 26.41
CA SER A 180 -10.53 -10.59 25.14
C SER A 180 -11.78 -10.24 24.33
N VAL A 181 -12.93 -10.86 24.60
CA VAL A 181 -14.15 -10.64 23.83
C VAL A 181 -15.29 -10.16 24.73
N SER A 182 -15.93 -9.07 24.34
CA SER A 182 -17.09 -8.50 25.03
C SER A 182 -18.19 -8.13 24.04
N PHE A 183 -19.45 -8.31 24.44
CA PHE A 183 -20.60 -7.87 23.65
C PHE A 183 -20.56 -6.35 23.40
N ALA A 184 -20.96 -5.92 22.20
CA ALA A 184 -20.79 -4.54 21.74
C ALA A 184 -22.02 -3.96 21.03
N GLY A 185 -23.19 -4.56 21.23
CA GLY A 185 -24.47 -4.06 20.69
C GLY A 185 -24.96 -4.82 19.47
N TYR A 186 -26.08 -4.32 18.92
CA TYR A 186 -26.75 -4.93 17.77
C TYR A 186 -26.60 -4.14 16.46
N GLU A 187 -25.88 -3.04 16.51
CA GLU A 187 -25.67 -2.11 15.41
C GLU A 187 -24.62 -2.65 14.43
N PRO A 188 -24.92 -2.70 13.13
CA PRO A 188 -24.00 -3.21 12.11
C PRO A 188 -22.76 -2.31 11.98
N ASN A 189 -21.69 -2.89 11.44
CA ASN A 189 -20.44 -2.16 11.19
C ASN A 189 -20.61 -0.98 10.23
N SER A 190 -21.60 -0.99 9.32
CA SER A 190 -21.84 0.13 8.40
C SER A 190 -22.20 1.41 9.15
N VAL A 191 -23.10 1.32 10.14
CA VAL A 191 -23.50 2.46 10.97
C VAL A 191 -22.34 2.93 11.85
N PHE A 192 -21.54 1.99 12.35
CA PHE A 192 -20.35 2.32 13.13
C PHE A 192 -19.27 3.04 12.30
N ALA A 193 -19.08 2.63 11.04
CA ALA A 193 -18.11 3.24 10.13
C ALA A 193 -18.48 4.68 9.75
N GLU A 194 -19.77 4.99 9.59
CA GLU A 194 -20.26 6.35 9.31
C GLU A 194 -19.99 7.35 10.45
N GLY A 195 -19.96 6.89 11.70
CA GLY A 195 -19.67 7.74 12.87
C GLY A 195 -18.18 7.93 13.17
N ALA A 196 -17.30 7.20 12.49
CA ALA A 196 -15.85 7.22 12.71
C ALA A 196 -15.07 8.03 11.66
N SER A 197 -15.76 8.58 10.65
CA SER A 197 -15.19 9.42 9.58
C SER A 197 -15.24 10.91 9.89
#